data_AF-A0A444V6X2-F1
#
_entry.id   AF-A0A444V6X2-F1
#
_cell.length_a   1.000
_cell.length_b   1.000
_cell.length_c   1.000
_cell.angle_alpha   90.00
_cell.angle_beta   90.00
_cell.angle_gamma   90.00
#
_symmetry.space_group_name_H-M   'P 1'
#
loop_
_entity.id
_entity.type
_entity.pdbx_description
1 polymer ?
#
loop_
_entity_poly.entity_id
_entity_poly.type
_entity_poly.pdbx_seq_one_letter_code
_entity_poly.pdbx_strand_id
1 'polypeptide(L)'
;MGLGKTLQVISFVDVLLRHTSARTVLAIVPVNTLQNWLAEFNMWLPAQEALPQDYNPEEILPRTCKVHILNDEHKTTVARAKVISDWSTGGGVLLMGYEMYRLLSLKKSFVTGRKKKPKKPTGPVIIDLDEEDRQQELLKGKRLK
;
A
#
# COMPACT_ATOMS: atom_id res chain seq x y z
N MET A 1 -11.21 8.46 -23.55
CA MET A 1 -10.90 7.61 -24.73
C MET A 1 -10.93 6.14 -24.31
N GLY A 2 -12.02 5.43 -24.64
CA GLY A 2 -12.36 4.06 -24.18
C GLY A 2 -11.61 2.92 -24.89
N LEU A 3 -10.30 3.06 -25.14
CA LEU A 3 -9.48 2.04 -25.81
C LEU A 3 -9.11 0.83 -24.91
N GLY A 4 -9.70 0.71 -23.72
CA GLY A 4 -9.39 -0.42 -22.81
C GLY A 4 -7.97 -0.42 -22.24
N LYS A 5 -7.35 0.76 -22.05
CA LYS A 5 -5.99 0.87 -21.49
C LYS A 5 -5.87 0.19 -20.12
N THR A 6 -6.88 0.34 -19.26
CA THR A 6 -6.89 -0.32 -17.96
C THR A 6 -6.81 -1.84 -18.12
N LEU A 7 -7.66 -2.42 -18.98
CA LEU A 7 -7.65 -3.85 -19.29
C LEU A 7 -6.29 -4.31 -19.84
N GLN A 8 -5.65 -3.54 -20.71
CA GLN A 8 -4.31 -3.86 -21.22
C GLN A 8 -3.29 -3.96 -20.08
N VAL A 9 -3.32 -3.02 -19.13
CA VAL A 9 -2.44 -3.03 -17.95
C VAL A 9 -2.77 -4.20 -17.04
N ILE A 10 -4.05 -4.45 -16.76
CA ILE A 10 -4.50 -5.58 -15.93
C ILE A 10 -4.02 -6.91 -16.54
N SER A 11 -4.19 -7.08 -17.84
CA SER A 11 -3.75 -8.27 -18.58
C SER A 11 -2.24 -8.46 -18.51
N PHE A 12 -1.47 -7.37 -18.68
CA PHE A 12 -0.02 -7.41 -18.54
C PHE A 12 0.42 -7.82 -17.13
N VAL A 13 -0.19 -7.23 -16.10
CA VAL A 13 0.12 -7.55 -14.69
C VAL A 13 -0.18 -9.01 -14.36
N ASP A 14 -1.28 -9.54 -14.88
CA ASP A 14 -1.67 -10.93 -14.70
C ASP A 14 -0.67 -11.90 -15.34
N VAL A 15 -0.31 -11.68 -16.60
CA VAL A 15 0.73 -12.46 -17.30
C VAL A 15 2.08 -12.36 -16.58
N LEU A 16 2.47 -11.14 -16.15
CA LEU A 16 3.71 -10.89 -15.43
C LEU A 16 3.77 -11.72 -14.14
N LEU A 17 2.72 -11.68 -13.32
CA LEU A 17 2.69 -12.38 -12.03
C LEU A 17 2.59 -13.91 -12.18
N ARG A 18 2.00 -14.41 -13.27
CA ARG A 18 1.89 -15.87 -13.52
C ARG A 18 3.15 -16.48 -14.11
N HIS A 19 3.82 -15.78 -15.01
CA HIS A 19 4.87 -16.36 -15.84
C HIS A 19 6.28 -15.87 -15.49
N THR A 20 6.42 -14.98 -14.51
CA THR A 20 7.73 -14.52 -14.05
C THR A 20 7.91 -14.76 -12.56
N SER A 21 9.12 -14.53 -12.05
CA SER A 21 9.42 -14.59 -10.62
C SER A 21 8.93 -13.36 -9.84
N ALA A 22 8.28 -12.39 -10.50
CA ALA A 22 7.74 -11.21 -9.86
C ALA A 22 6.58 -11.59 -8.94
N ARG A 23 6.63 -11.14 -7.69
CA ARG A 23 5.58 -11.42 -6.69
C ARG A 23 4.68 -10.23 -6.41
N THR A 24 5.14 -9.03 -6.70
CA THR A 24 4.50 -7.77 -6.28
C THR A 24 4.51 -6.76 -7.40
N VAL A 25 3.37 -6.09 -7.62
CA VAL A 25 3.22 -4.97 -8.56
C VAL A 25 2.62 -3.78 -7.83
N LEU A 26 3.25 -2.61 -7.96
CA LEU A 26 2.73 -1.33 -7.47
C LEU A 26 2.17 -0.54 -8.65
N ALA A 27 0.87 -0.24 -8.61
CA ALA A 27 0.20 0.57 -9.61
C ALA A 27 -0.22 1.92 -9.00
N ILE A 28 0.39 2.99 -9.49
CA ILE A 28 0.13 4.37 -9.08
C ILE A 28 -0.82 5.00 -10.10
N VAL A 29 -2.02 5.34 -9.66
CA VAL A 29 -3.09 5.86 -10.53
C VAL A 29 -3.72 7.13 -9.93
N PRO A 30 -4.45 7.94 -10.71
CA PRO A 30 -5.21 9.04 -10.15
C PRO A 30 -6.15 8.56 -9.04
N VAL A 31 -6.21 9.28 -7.92
CA VAL A 31 -6.96 8.85 -6.72
C VAL A 31 -8.45 8.64 -7.03
N ASN A 32 -9.01 9.47 -7.91
CA ASN A 32 -10.42 9.42 -8.32
C ASN A 32 -10.77 8.16 -9.14
N THR A 33 -9.76 7.44 -9.64
CA THR A 33 -9.96 6.23 -10.44
C THR A 33 -9.61 4.96 -9.69
N LEU A 34 -9.13 5.01 -8.44
CA LEU A 34 -8.70 3.82 -7.70
C LEU A 34 -9.81 2.77 -7.56
N GLN A 35 -11.02 3.20 -7.23
CA GLN A 35 -12.18 2.30 -7.10
C GLN A 35 -12.59 1.72 -8.46
N ASN A 36 -12.49 2.51 -9.53
CA ASN A 36 -12.75 2.02 -10.89
C ASN A 36 -11.72 0.95 -11.29
N TRP A 37 -10.44 1.15 -10.98
CA TRP A 37 -9.40 0.15 -11.20
C TRP A 37 -9.67 -1.13 -10.42
N LEU A 38 -10.06 -1.03 -9.14
CA LEU A 38 -10.42 -2.19 -8.34
C LEU A 38 -11.62 -2.94 -8.93
N ALA A 39 -12.66 -2.21 -9.37
CA ALA A 39 -13.82 -2.79 -10.04
C ALA A 39 -13.43 -3.50 -11.34
N GLU A 40 -12.59 -2.88 -12.17
CA GLU A 40 -12.07 -3.50 -13.39
C GLU A 40 -11.24 -4.75 -13.08
N PHE A 41 -10.38 -4.73 -12.06
CA PHE A 41 -9.65 -5.92 -11.62
C PHE A 41 -10.59 -7.05 -11.19
N ASN A 42 -11.65 -6.74 -10.45
CA ASN A 42 -12.61 -7.76 -10.01
C ASN A 42 -13.52 -8.26 -11.14
N MET A 43 -13.77 -7.44 -12.15
CA MET A 43 -14.55 -7.82 -13.32
C MET A 43 -13.74 -8.72 -14.25
N TRP A 44 -12.51 -8.31 -14.60
CA TRP A 44 -11.69 -9.01 -15.59
C TRP A 44 -10.90 -10.17 -15.01
N LEU A 45 -10.57 -10.10 -13.72
CA LEU A 45 -9.85 -11.13 -12.97
C LEU A 45 -10.57 -11.34 -11.62
N PRO A 46 -11.76 -11.99 -11.63
CA PRO A 46 -12.49 -12.29 -10.41
C PRO A 46 -11.67 -13.19 -9.49
N ALA A 47 -11.72 -12.92 -8.19
CA ALA A 47 -11.16 -13.82 -7.20
C ALA A 47 -11.97 -15.13 -7.17
N GLN A 48 -11.36 -16.23 -6.74
CA GLN A 48 -12.02 -17.53 -6.70
C GLN A 48 -13.30 -17.51 -5.87
N GLU A 49 -13.35 -16.71 -4.81
CA GLU A 49 -14.51 -16.58 -3.93
C GLU A 49 -15.67 -15.79 -4.57
N ALA A 50 -15.40 -15.05 -5.65
CA ALA A 50 -16.40 -14.27 -6.38
C ALA A 50 -17.00 -15.03 -7.57
N LEU A 51 -16.49 -16.22 -7.89
CA LEU A 51 -17.01 -17.05 -8.98
C LEU A 51 -18.26 -17.85 -8.54
N PRO A 52 -19.22 -18.09 -9.45
CA PRO A 52 -20.30 -19.04 -9.22
C PRO A 52 -19.77 -20.43 -8.85
N GLN A 53 -20.52 -21.22 -8.07
CA GLN A 53 -20.09 -22.57 -7.68
C GLN A 53 -19.96 -23.52 -8.88
N ASP A 54 -20.69 -23.23 -9.96
CA ASP A 54 -20.78 -23.99 -11.20
C ASP A 54 -19.99 -23.35 -12.36
N TYR A 55 -19.02 -22.47 -12.07
CA TYR A 55 -18.19 -21.87 -13.11
C TYR A 55 -17.40 -22.93 -13.88
N ASN A 56 -17.29 -22.76 -15.20
CA ASN A 56 -16.46 -23.62 -16.05
C ASN A 56 -14.98 -23.19 -15.96
N PRO A 57 -14.07 -24.02 -15.41
CA PRO A 57 -12.65 -23.67 -15.31
C PRO A 57 -11.93 -23.56 -16.65
N GLU A 58 -12.50 -24.10 -17.73
CA GLU A 58 -11.95 -23.96 -19.09
C GLU A 58 -12.25 -22.58 -19.70
N GLU A 59 -13.31 -21.91 -19.23
CA GLU A 59 -13.74 -20.60 -19.73
C GLU A 59 -13.24 -19.45 -18.86
N ILE A 60 -13.19 -19.65 -17.54
CA ILE A 60 -12.83 -18.60 -16.58
C ILE A 60 -11.72 -19.09 -15.67
N LEU A 61 -10.59 -18.39 -15.72
CA LEU A 61 -9.48 -18.62 -14.81
C LEU A 61 -9.58 -17.64 -13.62
N PRO A 62 -9.70 -18.14 -12.38
CA PRO A 62 -9.71 -17.28 -11.21
C PRO A 62 -8.39 -16.53 -11.06
N ARG A 63 -8.48 -15.32 -10.49
CA ARG A 63 -7.33 -14.49 -10.19
C ARG A 63 -6.43 -15.17 -9.15
N THR A 64 -5.15 -15.34 -9.51
CA THR A 64 -4.13 -15.92 -8.63
C THR A 64 -3.53 -14.91 -7.65
N CYS A 65 -3.73 -13.61 -7.89
CA CYS A 65 -3.17 -12.51 -7.12
C CYS A 65 -4.21 -11.75 -6.29
N LYS A 66 -3.80 -11.24 -5.13
CA LYS A 66 -4.61 -10.33 -4.33
C LYS A 66 -4.45 -8.90 -4.81
N VAL A 67 -5.53 -8.12 -4.76
CA VAL A 67 -5.52 -6.70 -5.09
C VAL A 67 -5.74 -5.92 -3.80
N HIS A 68 -4.73 -5.17 -3.40
CA HIS A 68 -4.72 -4.31 -2.22
C HIS A 68 -4.95 -2.86 -2.65
N ILE A 69 -5.69 -2.10 -1.84
CA ILE A 69 -5.90 -0.67 -2.06
C ILE A 69 -5.36 0.11 -0.86
N LEU A 70 -4.55 1.13 -1.15
CA LEU A 70 -4.09 2.08 -0.16
C LEU A 70 -4.56 3.48 -0.51
N ASN A 71 -5.56 3.93 0.24
CA ASN A 71 -6.25 5.22 0.09
C ASN A 71 -6.32 5.95 1.45
N ASP A 72 -6.97 7.11 1.47
CA ASP A 72 -7.10 7.96 2.67
C ASP A 72 -8.05 7.40 3.74
N GLU A 73 -8.79 6.31 3.46
CA GLU A 73 -9.59 5.62 4.48
C GLU A 73 -8.70 5.02 5.58
N HIS A 74 -7.46 4.68 5.23
CA HIS A 74 -6.42 4.24 6.16
C HIS A 74 -5.81 5.43 6.91
N LYS A 75 -6.59 6.01 7.82
CA LYS A 75 -6.25 7.27 8.50
C LYS A 75 -4.94 7.20 9.29
N THR A 76 -4.62 6.05 9.89
CA THR A 76 -3.43 5.89 10.74
C THR A 76 -2.23 5.33 9.98
N THR A 77 -1.02 5.75 10.36
CA THR A 77 0.24 5.20 9.83
C THR A 77 0.32 3.69 10.03
N VAL A 78 -0.18 3.18 11.15
CA VAL A 78 -0.19 1.75 11.48
C VAL A 78 -1.09 0.97 10.51
N ALA A 79 -2.29 1.46 10.21
CA ALA A 79 -3.18 0.81 9.26
C ALA A 79 -2.58 0.75 7.85
N ARG A 80 -1.92 1.84 7.41
CA ARG A 80 -1.22 1.87 6.12
C ARG A 80 -0.05 0.89 6.08
N ALA A 81 0.76 0.86 7.14
CA ALA A 81 1.88 -0.07 7.25
C ALA A 81 1.42 -1.53 7.21
N LYS A 82 0.28 -1.84 7.83
CA LYS A 82 -0.33 -3.18 7.78
C LYS A 82 -0.65 -3.59 6.33
N VAL A 83 -1.37 -2.75 5.57
CA VAL A 83 -1.73 -3.06 4.18
C VAL A 83 -0.48 -3.26 3.31
N ILE A 84 0.53 -2.40 3.48
CA ILE A 84 1.80 -2.52 2.73
C ILE A 84 2.53 -3.80 3.12
N SER A 85 2.55 -4.16 4.40
CA SER A 85 3.17 -5.39 4.89
C SER A 85 2.47 -6.63 4.35
N ASP A 86 1.14 -6.65 4.40
CA ASP A 86 0.31 -7.75 3.90
C ASP A 86 0.51 -7.94 2.39
N TRP A 87 0.59 -6.84 1.61
CA TRP A 87 0.90 -6.90 0.18
C TRP A 87 2.34 -7.36 -0.10
N SER A 88 3.32 -6.83 0.63
CA SER A 88 4.73 -7.17 0.43
C SER A 88 5.00 -8.66 0.70
N THR A 89 4.34 -9.22 1.73
CA THR A 89 4.49 -10.62 2.13
C THR A 89 3.61 -11.57 1.32
N GLY A 90 2.34 -11.21 1.08
CA GLY A 90 1.36 -12.02 0.36
C GLY A 90 1.46 -11.93 -1.16
N GLY A 91 2.13 -10.91 -1.69
CA GLY A 91 2.24 -10.66 -3.12
C GLY A 91 0.96 -10.05 -3.74
N GLY A 92 0.97 -9.94 -5.07
CA GLY A 92 -0.10 -9.39 -5.86
C GLY A 92 0.06 -7.90 -6.16
N VAL A 93 -1.06 -7.19 -6.27
CA VAL A 93 -1.11 -5.82 -6.78
C VAL A 93 -1.47 -4.85 -5.66
N LEU A 94 -0.71 -3.77 -5.51
CA LEU A 94 -1.06 -2.64 -4.65
C LEU A 94 -1.45 -1.44 -5.51
N LEU A 95 -2.70 -1.01 -5.38
CA LEU A 95 -3.24 0.20 -5.97
C LEU A 95 -3.09 1.35 -5.00
N MET A 96 -2.48 2.45 -5.43
CA MET A 96 -2.37 3.66 -4.61
C MET A 96 -2.44 4.95 -5.44
N GLY A 97 -2.85 6.03 -4.77
CA GLY A 97 -2.80 7.37 -5.33
C GLY A 97 -1.38 7.96 -5.30
N TYR A 98 -1.11 8.90 -6.20
CA TYR A 98 0.18 9.58 -6.27
C TYR A 98 0.58 10.27 -4.96
N GLU A 99 -0.33 10.97 -4.28
CA GLU A 99 0.00 11.64 -3.02
C GLU A 99 0.41 10.66 -1.93
N MET A 100 -0.25 9.49 -1.83
CA MET A 100 0.16 8.45 -0.87
C MET A 100 1.55 7.90 -1.20
N TYR A 101 1.85 7.69 -2.48
CA TYR A 101 3.17 7.25 -2.93
C TYR A 101 4.24 8.27 -2.56
N ARG A 102 3.97 9.55 -2.84
CA ARG A 102 4.88 10.66 -2.54
C ARG A 102 5.14 10.78 -1.04
N LEU A 103 4.09 10.68 -0.21
CA LEU A 103 4.21 10.72 1.24
C LEU A 103 5.06 9.55 1.78
N LEU A 104 4.89 8.34 1.24
CA LEU A 104 5.62 7.15 1.68
C LEU A 104 7.07 7.09 1.18
N SER A 105 7.34 7.66 0.00
CA SER A 105 8.67 7.61 -0.63
C SER A 105 9.61 8.69 -0.10
N LEU A 106 9.08 9.83 0.32
CA LEU A 106 9.87 10.90 0.93
C LEU A 106 10.13 10.52 2.40
N LYS A 107 11.38 10.22 2.75
CA LYS A 107 11.86 9.84 4.10
C LYS A 107 11.66 10.92 5.20
N LYS A 108 10.69 11.82 5.10
CA LYS A 108 10.21 12.60 6.24
C LYS A 108 9.33 11.67 7.07
N SER A 109 9.98 11.06 8.06
CA SER A 109 9.38 10.27 9.14
C SER A 109 7.94 10.69 9.45
N PHE A 110 7.00 9.76 9.28
CA PHE A 110 5.64 9.85 9.82
C PHE A 110 5.59 9.82 11.37
N VAL A 111 6.74 10.03 12.02
CA VAL A 111 6.89 10.18 13.47
C VAL A 111 7.13 11.65 13.76
N THR A 112 6.08 12.46 13.64
CA THR A 112 5.90 13.64 14.50
C THR A 112 4.41 13.76 14.82
N GLY A 113 3.93 12.81 15.62
CA GLY A 113 2.74 13.00 16.42
C GLY A 113 2.99 14.16 17.38
N ARG A 114 2.64 15.35 16.92
CA ARG A 114 2.53 16.60 17.67
C ARG A 114 1.59 16.35 18.85
N LYS A 115 2.11 15.99 20.03
CA LYS A 115 1.35 16.10 21.28
C LYS A 115 0.97 17.58 21.42
N LYS A 116 -0.32 17.88 21.45
CA LYS A 116 -0.85 19.22 21.77
C LYS A 116 -0.27 19.64 23.13
N LYS A 117 0.69 20.56 23.15
CA LYS A 117 0.97 21.37 24.35
C LYS A 117 -0.03 22.54 24.38
N PRO A 118 -0.67 22.83 25.52
CA PRO A 118 -1.44 24.06 25.69
C PRO A 118 -0.50 25.29 25.65
N LYS A 119 -1.08 26.43 25.24
CA LYS A 119 -0.57 27.83 25.12
C LYS A 119 0.92 28.14 25.46
N LYS A 120 1.55 28.88 24.52
CA LYS A 120 2.87 29.58 24.50
C LYS A 120 3.36 30.21 25.84
N PRO A 121 4.68 30.37 26.06
CA PRO A 121 5.39 31.55 25.55
C PRO A 121 6.70 31.30 24.77
N THR A 122 7.07 32.35 24.04
CA THR A 122 8.25 32.66 23.23
C THR A 122 9.61 32.35 23.87
N GLY A 123 10.48 31.62 23.15
CA GLY A 123 11.90 31.42 23.47
C GLY A 123 12.58 30.47 22.46
N PRO A 124 13.91 30.54 22.28
CA PRO A 124 14.63 29.76 21.28
C PRO A 124 14.58 28.25 21.57
N VAL A 125 14.50 27.45 20.51
CA VAL A 125 14.40 25.99 20.57
C VAL A 125 15.74 25.42 21.02
N ILE A 126 15.82 24.96 22.26
CA ILE A 126 16.93 24.15 22.76
C ILE A 126 16.57 22.69 22.51
N ILE A 127 17.34 22.02 21.66
CA ILE A 127 17.27 20.57 21.43
C ILE A 127 18.14 19.94 22.51
N ASP A 128 17.51 19.20 23.41
CA ASP A 128 18.19 18.53 24.52
C ASP A 128 18.81 17.22 24.02
N LEU A 129 20.12 17.27 23.76
CA LEU A 129 20.90 16.19 23.14
C LEU A 129 20.97 14.94 24.04
N ASP A 130 20.79 15.08 25.35
CA ASP A 130 20.88 13.97 26.30
C ASP A 130 19.68 12.99 26.19
N GLU A 131 18.52 13.47 25.71
CA GLU A 131 17.34 12.62 25.52
C GLU A 131 17.36 11.87 24.17
N GLU A 132 18.01 12.42 23.13
CA GLU A 132 18.20 11.73 21.85
C GLU A 132 19.14 10.53 21.97
N ASP A 133 20.23 10.66 22.73
CA ASP A 133 21.20 9.57 22.95
C ASP A 133 20.58 8.42 23.75
N ARG A 134 19.77 8.74 24.77
CA ARG A 134 19.06 7.73 25.57
C ARG A 134 18.06 6.91 24.75
N GLN A 135 17.41 7.54 23.76
CA GLN A 135 16.50 6.83 22.86
C GLN A 135 17.24 5.98 21.81
N GLN A 136 18.43 6.41 21.36
CA GLN A 136 19.28 5.57 20.51
C GLN A 136 19.82 4.33 21.23
N GLU A 137 20.17 4.43 22.50
CA GLU A 137 20.61 3.27 23.30
C GLU A 137 19.50 2.23 23.47
N LEU A 138 18.26 2.67 23.71
CA LEU A 138 17.09 1.79 23.80
C LEU A 138 16.77 1.08 22.48
N LEU A 139 17.13 1.67 21.34
CA LEU A 139 16.98 1.08 20.01
C LEU A 139 18.08 0.07 19.68
N LYS A 140 19.31 0.26 20.18
CA LYS A 140 20.42 -0.71 20.02
C LYS A 140 20.21 -1.99 20.85
N GLY A 141 19.57 -1.89 22.02
CA GLY A 141 19.34 -3.03 22.92
C GLY A 141 18.31 -4.07 22.45
N LYS A 142 17.54 -3.80 21.38
CA LYS A 142 16.55 -4.74 20.83
C LYS A 142 17.07 -5.65 19.71
N ARG A 143 18.38 -5.61 19.40
CA ARG A 143 18.99 -6.37 18.30
C ARG A 143 19.81 -7.59 18.75
N LEU A 144 19.44 -8.23 19.86
CA LEU A 144 19.86 -9.60 20.19
C LEU A 144 18.76 -10.32 20.97
N LYS A 145 17.93 -11.06 20.24
CA LYS A 145 17.48 -12.43 20.55
C LYS A 145 16.73 -12.97 19.35
#